data_AF-A0A7X8UBS9-F1
#
_entry.id   AF-A0A7X8UBS9-F1
#
_cell.length_a   1.000
_cell.length_b   1.000
_cell.length_c   1.000
_cell.angle_alpha   90.00
_cell.angle_beta   90.00
_cell.angle_gamma   90.00
#
_symmetry.space_group_name_H-M   'P 1'
#
loop_
_entity.id
_entity.type
_entity.pdbx_description
1 polymer ?
#
loop_
_entity_poly.entity_id
_entity_poly.type
_entity_poly.pdbx_seq_one_letter_code
_entity_poly.pdbx_strand_id
1 'polypeptide(L)'
;MVMTHSGFCTTAQRPAFVPRFTGKERDAETGLDYFGARYLSAAQGRFTSVDPIWITKERLADPQRLNLYAYGRNNPLKYIDPDGMDIVMGQCGIGSIQDCFNEMLTGLNKEDRSHVRLIKGDGKNGFAKGEYGVEVDTDYSSESGNMQTLQKLAGDHSATAKIDVLNPDDQFSVLSATHWDARTGNTDLAPTTMTPGNPNDSNSNSFLGYTFFPYGKGVPGPWSTGNFTNVVVNSMSLDGISVTIHHELRHVLLGDFGRIAPHGRHGTGIVDQQTEEAEKEAIKNQRVK
;
A
#
# COMPACT_ATOMS: atom_id res chain seq x y z
N MET A 1 21.20 4.72 60.14
CA MET A 1 21.10 3.37 60.72
C MET A 1 19.78 2.77 60.26
N VAL A 2 19.85 1.61 59.58
CA VAL A 2 18.83 0.55 59.40
C VAL A 2 17.36 0.92 59.07
N MET A 3 16.85 0.30 58.00
CA MET A 3 15.44 0.26 57.57
C MET A 3 14.51 -0.40 58.59
N THR A 4 13.20 -0.15 58.47
CA THR A 4 12.15 -1.18 58.67
C THR A 4 11.08 -1.07 57.58
N HIS A 5 10.39 -2.18 57.30
CA HIS A 5 9.60 -2.38 56.08
C HIS A 5 8.33 -3.23 56.36
N SER A 6 7.19 -2.83 55.80
CA SER A 6 5.93 -3.59 55.61
C SER A 6 4.92 -2.60 54.95
N GLY A 7 4.21 -2.85 53.84
CA GLY A 7 3.64 -4.07 53.26
C GLY A 7 2.21 -4.25 53.81
N PHE A 8 1.10 -4.23 53.07
CA PHE A 8 0.75 -4.33 51.64
C PHE A 8 -0.42 -3.33 51.32
N CYS A 9 -0.95 -3.09 50.10
CA CYS A 9 -0.75 -3.64 48.75
C CYS A 9 -1.12 -2.58 47.67
N THR A 10 -0.64 -2.72 46.43
CA THR A 10 -1.26 -2.12 45.22
C THR A 10 -1.11 -3.05 44.01
N THR A 11 -2.11 -3.02 43.12
CA THR A 11 -2.17 -3.79 41.86
C THR A 11 -0.87 -3.72 41.05
N ALA A 12 -0.29 -4.89 40.73
CA ALA A 12 0.77 -4.97 39.74
C ALA A 12 0.26 -4.40 38.40
N GLN A 13 0.85 -3.30 37.94
CA GLN A 13 0.68 -2.87 36.57
C GLN A 13 1.21 -3.99 35.68
N ARG A 14 0.36 -4.52 34.78
CA ARG A 14 0.84 -5.33 33.67
C ARG A 14 1.91 -4.51 32.92
N PRO A 15 3.04 -5.12 32.50
CA PRO A 15 4.02 -4.41 31.69
C PRO A 15 3.29 -3.81 30.48
N ALA A 16 3.61 -2.55 30.16
CA ALA A 16 2.98 -1.88 29.02
C ALA A 16 3.27 -2.68 27.74
N PHE A 17 2.24 -2.86 26.90
CA PHE A 17 2.41 -3.45 25.58
C PHE A 17 3.34 -2.54 24.76
N VAL A 18 4.59 -2.97 24.57
CA VAL A 18 5.56 -2.30 23.71
C VAL A 18 5.69 -3.11 22.41
N PRO A 19 4.99 -2.73 21.33
CA PRO A 19 5.08 -3.43 20.07
C PRO A 19 6.52 -3.41 19.55
N ARG A 20 6.99 -4.57 19.07
CA ARG A 20 8.31 -4.75 18.45
C ARG A 20 8.14 -5.08 16.97
N PHE A 21 8.87 -6.09 16.48
CA PHE A 21 8.95 -6.39 15.05
C PHE A 21 7.55 -6.68 14.48
N THR A 22 7.17 -5.97 13.41
CA THR A 22 5.81 -6.02 12.81
C THR A 22 4.65 -5.84 13.79
N GLY A 23 4.83 -5.03 14.83
CA GLY A 23 3.79 -4.69 15.79
C GLY A 23 3.48 -5.78 16.84
N LYS A 24 4.32 -6.81 16.95
CA LYS A 24 4.10 -7.95 17.86
C LYS A 24 4.59 -7.71 19.28
N GLU A 25 3.96 -8.39 20.23
CA GLU A 25 4.41 -8.40 21.63
C GLU A 25 5.70 -9.22 21.74
N ARG A 26 6.73 -8.66 22.38
CA ARG A 26 7.95 -9.39 22.70
C ARG A 26 7.91 -9.86 24.13
N ASP A 27 7.98 -11.18 24.32
CA ASP A 27 8.14 -11.75 25.65
C ASP A 27 9.50 -11.36 26.24
N ALA A 28 9.48 -10.91 27.50
CA ALA A 28 10.66 -10.35 28.17
C ALA A 28 11.61 -11.43 28.71
N GLU A 29 11.12 -12.65 28.95
CA GLU A 29 11.93 -13.75 29.49
C GLU A 29 12.70 -14.50 28.39
N THR A 30 12.05 -14.73 27.25
CA THR A 30 12.62 -15.48 26.10
C THR A 30 13.18 -14.59 25.00
N GLY A 31 12.77 -13.32 24.93
CA GLY A 31 13.12 -12.40 23.84
C GLY A 31 12.46 -12.72 22.50
N LEU A 32 11.46 -13.60 22.48
CA LEU A 32 10.71 -14.01 21.29
C LEU A 32 9.51 -13.09 21.03
N ASP A 33 9.20 -12.83 19.76
CA ASP A 33 8.00 -12.09 19.37
C ASP A 33 6.82 -13.07 19.22
N TYR A 34 5.70 -12.81 19.89
CA TYR A 34 4.49 -13.63 19.81
C TYR A 34 3.61 -13.19 18.64
N PHE A 35 3.43 -14.09 17.67
CA PHE A 35 2.63 -13.83 16.47
C PHE A 35 1.17 -14.29 16.58
N GLY A 36 0.86 -15.15 17.56
CA GLY A 36 -0.46 -15.79 17.72
C GLY A 36 -0.34 -17.31 17.60
N ALA A 37 -0.15 -17.83 16.39
CA ALA A 37 0.04 -19.26 16.18
C ALA A 37 1.49 -19.74 16.41
N ARG A 38 2.47 -18.83 16.36
CA ARG A 38 3.91 -19.12 16.51
C ARG A 38 4.65 -18.04 17.29
N TYR A 39 5.87 -18.37 17.71
CA TYR A 39 6.84 -17.42 18.25
C TYR A 39 7.99 -17.23 17.25
N LEU A 40 8.38 -15.98 16.99
CA LEU A 40 9.48 -15.62 16.11
C LEU A 40 10.74 -15.31 16.92
N SER A 41 11.86 -15.90 16.52
CA SER A 41 13.18 -15.51 17.03
C SER A 41 13.79 -14.46 16.11
N ALA A 42 13.76 -13.19 16.53
CA ALA A 42 14.41 -12.09 15.82
C ALA A 42 15.92 -12.34 15.64
N ALA A 43 16.58 -13.00 16.60
CA ALA A 43 18.00 -13.35 16.52
C ALA A 43 18.32 -14.42 15.45
N GLN A 44 17.34 -15.24 15.04
CA GLN A 44 17.53 -16.30 14.04
C GLN A 44 16.78 -16.03 12.71
N GLY A 45 16.00 -14.95 12.64
CA GLY A 45 15.19 -14.56 11.48
C GLY A 45 14.10 -15.55 11.10
N ARG A 46 13.62 -16.37 12.05
CA ARG A 46 12.73 -17.52 11.77
C ARG A 46 11.83 -17.87 12.96
N PHE A 47 10.76 -18.61 12.67
CA PHE A 47 9.89 -19.14 13.72
C PHE A 47 10.58 -20.25 14.51
N THR A 48 10.29 -20.33 15.81
CA THR A 48 10.83 -21.36 16.71
C THR A 48 10.04 -22.68 16.63
N SER A 49 8.83 -22.64 16.07
CA SER A 49 7.96 -23.79 15.81
C SER A 49 7.65 -23.95 14.32
N VAL A 50 7.30 -25.17 13.95
CA VAL A 50 6.77 -25.51 12.62
C VAL A 50 5.46 -24.75 12.39
N ASP A 51 5.25 -24.26 11.17
CA ASP A 51 3.94 -23.79 10.72
C ASP A 51 2.85 -24.83 11.01
N PRO A 52 1.67 -24.47 11.55
CA PRO A 52 0.53 -25.38 11.61
C PRO A 52 -0.06 -25.70 10.21
N ILE A 53 0.18 -24.86 9.20
CA ILE A 53 -0.31 -25.03 7.83
C ILE A 53 0.78 -25.69 6.96
N TRP A 54 0.70 -27.00 6.79
CA TRP A 54 1.80 -27.76 6.17
C TRP A 54 1.79 -27.75 4.64
N ILE A 55 0.66 -28.12 4.04
CA ILE A 55 0.50 -28.22 2.58
C ILE A 55 -0.83 -27.58 2.18
N THR A 56 -0.75 -26.57 1.32
CA THR A 56 -1.89 -25.98 0.61
C THR A 56 -1.53 -25.90 -0.89
N LYS A 57 -2.51 -25.67 -1.77
CA LYS A 57 -2.24 -25.53 -3.21
C LYS A 57 -1.31 -24.36 -3.51
N GLU A 58 -1.42 -23.30 -2.72
CA GLU A 58 -0.67 -22.06 -2.81
C GLU A 58 0.79 -22.24 -2.36
N ARG A 59 1.04 -23.10 -1.36
CA ARG A 59 2.41 -23.48 -0.95
C ARG A 59 3.06 -24.48 -1.90
N LEU A 60 2.28 -25.33 -2.57
CA LEU A 60 2.78 -26.22 -3.62
C LEU A 60 3.16 -25.45 -4.90
N ALA A 61 2.45 -24.35 -5.20
CA ALA A 61 2.78 -23.44 -6.31
C ALA A 61 4.00 -22.54 -6.02
N ASP A 62 4.40 -22.39 -4.75
CA ASP A 62 5.57 -21.61 -4.33
C ASP A 62 6.44 -22.43 -3.36
N PRO A 63 7.39 -23.24 -3.88
CA PRO A 63 8.21 -24.14 -3.07
C PRO A 63 9.00 -23.45 -1.94
N GLN A 64 9.21 -22.13 -2.01
CA GLN A 64 9.89 -21.38 -0.94
C GLN A 64 9.05 -21.30 0.35
N ARG A 65 7.71 -21.45 0.25
CA ARG A 65 6.76 -21.52 1.38
C ARG A 65 6.65 -22.93 1.99
N LEU A 66 7.33 -23.94 1.43
CA LEU A 66 7.44 -25.27 2.05
C LEU A 66 8.47 -25.30 3.18
N ASN A 67 9.27 -24.25 3.37
CA ASN A 67 10.07 -24.08 4.57
C ASN A 67 9.18 -23.58 5.73
N LEU A 68 8.65 -24.53 6.50
CA LEU A 68 7.68 -24.28 7.57
C LEU A 68 8.22 -23.49 8.77
N TYR A 69 9.49 -23.07 8.77
CA TYR A 69 10.09 -22.19 9.78
C TYR A 69 10.38 -20.78 9.26
N ALA A 70 10.30 -20.54 7.94
CA ALA A 70 10.67 -19.26 7.34
C ALA A 70 9.67 -18.15 7.71
N TYR A 71 10.19 -17.01 8.19
CA TYR A 71 9.39 -15.80 8.33
C TYR A 71 9.36 -15.03 7.01
N GLY A 72 8.19 -14.50 6.62
CA GLY A 72 8.06 -13.61 5.47
C GLY A 72 8.65 -14.17 4.17
N ARG A 73 8.61 -15.51 3.97
CA ARG A 73 9.24 -16.19 2.81
C ARG A 73 10.75 -15.91 2.69
N ASN A 74 11.46 -15.69 3.80
CA ASN A 74 12.83 -15.16 3.88
C ASN A 74 13.05 -13.78 3.22
N ASN A 75 11.98 -13.03 2.91
CA ASN A 75 12.02 -11.65 2.47
C ASN A 75 11.09 -10.78 3.36
N PRO A 76 11.51 -10.47 4.60
CA PRO A 76 10.71 -9.75 5.59
C PRO A 76 10.39 -8.29 5.23
N LEU A 77 10.99 -7.75 4.16
CA LEU A 77 10.72 -6.41 3.63
C LEU A 77 9.55 -6.39 2.62
N LYS A 78 9.18 -7.57 2.09
CA LYS A 78 8.12 -7.72 1.07
C LYS A 78 6.90 -8.51 1.56
N TYR A 79 7.09 -9.38 2.55
CA TYR A 79 6.02 -10.22 3.08
C TYR A 79 6.00 -10.16 4.60
N ILE A 80 4.82 -9.88 5.13
CA ILE A 80 4.52 -10.04 6.56
C ILE A 80 3.71 -11.33 6.76
N ASP A 81 3.92 -11.98 7.90
CA ASP A 81 3.05 -13.05 8.42
C ASP A 81 2.25 -12.44 9.59
N PRO A 82 0.96 -12.08 9.41
CA PRO A 82 0.23 -11.28 10.39
C PRO A 82 -0.19 -12.02 11.66
N ASP A 83 -0.24 -13.35 11.65
CA ASP A 83 -0.76 -14.18 12.77
C ASP A 83 0.10 -15.41 13.08
N GLY A 84 1.21 -15.58 12.36
CA GLY A 84 2.07 -16.74 12.47
C GLY A 84 1.51 -17.97 11.75
N MET A 85 0.60 -17.81 10.79
CA MET A 85 0.03 -18.93 10.02
C MET A 85 0.33 -18.83 8.52
N ASP A 86 0.31 -17.64 7.91
CA ASP A 86 0.66 -17.52 6.49
C ASP A 86 1.08 -16.11 6.07
N ILE A 87 1.85 -16.02 4.98
CA ILE A 87 2.26 -14.74 4.40
C ILE A 87 1.12 -14.06 3.66
N VAL A 88 1.02 -12.73 3.78
CA VAL A 88 0.11 -11.90 2.98
C VAL A 88 0.87 -10.87 2.13
N MET A 89 0.27 -10.49 1.00
CA MET A 89 0.60 -9.25 0.29
C MET A 89 -0.61 -8.31 0.35
N GLY A 90 -0.35 -7.05 0.68
CA GLY A 90 -1.38 -6.03 0.88
C GLY A 90 -0.88 -4.99 1.87
N GLN A 91 0.00 -4.10 1.43
CA GLN A 91 0.59 -3.07 2.28
C GLN A 91 -0.23 -1.79 2.20
N CYS A 92 -0.85 -1.48 3.34
CA CYS A 92 -1.14 -0.14 3.78
C CYS A 92 -0.09 0.19 4.86
N GLY A 93 0.87 1.07 4.56
CA GLY A 93 2.01 1.33 5.45
C GLY A 93 1.63 1.88 6.82
N ILE A 94 0.42 2.43 6.94
CA ILE A 94 -0.14 3.05 8.15
C ILE A 94 -1.08 2.14 8.97
N GLY A 95 -1.42 0.94 8.50
CA GLY A 95 -2.35 0.06 9.24
C GLY A 95 -3.15 -0.91 8.38
N SER A 96 -4.44 -1.02 8.67
CA SER A 96 -5.38 -1.85 7.90
C SER A 96 -5.82 -1.16 6.61
N ILE A 97 -6.45 -1.93 5.71
CA ILE A 97 -7.08 -1.36 4.50
C ILE A 97 -8.17 -0.33 4.83
N GLN A 98 -8.84 -0.45 5.99
CA GLN A 98 -9.80 0.54 6.46
C GLN A 98 -9.11 1.86 6.83
N ASP A 99 -7.90 1.81 7.38
CA ASP A 99 -7.13 3.01 7.78
C ASP A 99 -6.65 3.77 6.53
N CYS A 100 -6.12 3.07 5.53
CA CYS A 100 -5.81 3.68 4.22
C CYS A 100 -7.04 4.27 3.54
N PHE A 101 -8.19 3.60 3.61
CA PHE A 101 -9.44 4.12 3.07
C PHE A 101 -9.90 5.39 3.82
N ASN A 102 -9.83 5.37 5.16
CA ASN A 102 -10.15 6.53 5.98
C ASN A 102 -9.24 7.73 5.65
N GLU A 103 -7.93 7.51 5.44
CA GLU A 103 -7.03 8.59 5.01
C GLU A 103 -7.37 9.12 3.62
N MET A 104 -7.67 8.27 2.63
CA MET A 104 -8.15 8.70 1.31
C MET A 104 -9.40 9.60 1.42
N LEU A 105 -10.33 9.28 2.32
CA LEU A 105 -11.54 10.07 2.56
C LEU A 105 -11.24 11.47 3.16
N THR A 106 -10.10 11.69 3.84
CA THR A 106 -9.80 13.01 4.42
C THR A 106 -9.61 14.11 3.37
N GLY A 107 -9.15 13.76 2.16
CA GLY A 107 -9.00 14.66 1.02
C GLY A 107 -10.30 14.98 0.28
N LEU A 108 -11.42 14.35 0.65
CA LEU A 108 -12.77 14.73 0.21
C LEU A 108 -13.40 15.69 1.22
N ASN A 109 -14.33 16.54 0.76
CA ASN A 109 -15.15 17.38 1.64
C ASN A 109 -16.04 16.50 2.54
N LYS A 110 -16.72 17.10 3.52
CA LYS A 110 -17.41 16.33 4.57
C LYS A 110 -18.64 15.59 4.04
N GLU A 111 -19.30 16.20 3.06
CA GLU A 111 -20.53 15.77 2.41
C GLU A 111 -20.28 14.57 1.47
N ASP A 112 -19.23 14.64 0.65
CA ASP A 112 -18.86 13.60 -0.33
C ASP A 112 -18.44 12.27 0.33
N ARG A 113 -17.95 12.30 1.58
CA ARG A 113 -17.45 11.10 2.28
C ARG A 113 -18.51 10.02 2.46
N SER A 114 -19.80 10.36 2.53
CA SER A 114 -20.89 9.35 2.57
C SER A 114 -21.21 8.72 1.22
N HIS A 115 -20.70 9.28 0.12
CA HIS A 115 -20.89 8.82 -1.25
C HIS A 115 -19.75 7.93 -1.77
N VAL A 116 -18.77 7.62 -0.91
CA VAL A 116 -17.64 6.74 -1.20
C VAL A 116 -17.56 5.67 -0.10
N ARG A 117 -17.51 4.38 -0.48
CA ARG A 117 -17.50 3.26 0.48
C ARG A 117 -16.48 2.18 0.12
N LEU A 118 -15.82 1.64 1.13
CA LEU A 118 -14.97 0.47 1.00
C LEU A 118 -15.86 -0.78 0.86
N ILE A 119 -15.64 -1.53 -0.20
CA ILE A 119 -16.30 -2.83 -0.44
C ILE A 119 -15.29 -3.97 -0.44
N LYS A 120 -15.77 -5.17 -0.16
CA LYS A 120 -15.00 -6.40 -0.33
C LYS A 120 -15.60 -7.22 -1.47
N GLY A 121 -14.81 -7.50 -2.49
CA GLY A 121 -15.25 -8.22 -3.68
C GLY A 121 -15.80 -9.61 -3.35
N ASP A 122 -16.96 -9.94 -3.90
CA ASP A 122 -17.55 -11.29 -3.83
C ASP A 122 -17.15 -12.17 -5.02
N GLY A 123 -16.40 -11.61 -5.97
CA GLY A 123 -16.07 -12.21 -7.27
C GLY A 123 -16.99 -11.74 -8.42
N LYS A 124 -17.84 -10.74 -8.18
CA LYS A 124 -18.70 -10.09 -9.19
C LYS A 124 -18.38 -8.60 -9.26
N ASN A 125 -18.97 -7.91 -10.24
CA ASN A 125 -18.89 -6.46 -10.43
C ASN A 125 -17.44 -5.90 -10.48
N GLY A 126 -16.51 -6.66 -11.04
CA GLY A 126 -15.14 -6.20 -11.35
C GLY A 126 -14.07 -6.45 -10.27
N PHE A 127 -14.44 -6.85 -9.06
CA PHE A 127 -13.48 -7.13 -7.97
C PHE A 127 -13.35 -8.64 -7.71
N ALA A 128 -12.13 -9.16 -7.58
CA ALA A 128 -11.96 -10.59 -7.30
C ALA A 128 -12.40 -10.92 -5.86
N LYS A 129 -12.77 -12.18 -5.63
CA LYS A 129 -13.33 -12.60 -4.35
C LYS A 129 -12.29 -12.45 -3.24
N GLY A 130 -12.56 -11.58 -2.28
CA GLY A 130 -11.71 -11.30 -1.13
C GLY A 130 -10.81 -10.07 -1.28
N GLU A 131 -10.71 -9.47 -2.46
CA GLU A 131 -10.06 -8.18 -2.67
C GLU A 131 -10.90 -7.04 -2.09
N TYR A 132 -10.26 -5.89 -1.84
CA TYR A 132 -10.95 -4.67 -1.42
C TYR A 132 -11.01 -3.68 -2.57
N GLY A 133 -12.16 -3.05 -2.74
CA GLY A 133 -12.42 -2.05 -3.77
C GLY A 133 -13.05 -0.80 -3.18
N VAL A 134 -13.00 0.30 -3.92
CA VAL A 134 -13.72 1.54 -3.59
C VAL A 134 -14.92 1.64 -4.51
N GLU A 135 -16.11 1.74 -3.92
CA GLU A 135 -17.35 2.01 -4.64
C GLU A 135 -17.74 3.48 -4.43
N VAL A 136 -18.13 4.13 -5.51
CA VAL A 136 -18.41 5.57 -5.58
C VAL A 136 -19.82 5.76 -6.14
N ASP A 137 -20.60 6.64 -5.52
CA ASP A 137 -21.89 7.08 -6.06
C ASP A 137 -21.66 7.97 -7.28
N THR A 138 -21.92 7.44 -8.48
CA THR A 138 -21.73 8.13 -9.75
C THR A 138 -22.85 9.10 -10.11
N ASP A 139 -24.01 8.99 -9.45
CA ASP A 139 -25.20 9.79 -9.77
C ASP A 139 -25.32 11.03 -8.87
N TYR A 140 -24.60 11.04 -7.75
CA TYR A 140 -24.47 12.18 -6.85
C TYR A 140 -23.75 13.37 -7.51
N SER A 141 -24.26 14.59 -7.29
CA SER A 141 -23.65 15.82 -7.82
C SER A 141 -22.77 16.48 -6.77
N SER A 142 -21.46 16.57 -7.04
CA SER A 142 -20.49 17.29 -6.21
C SER A 142 -19.74 18.36 -7.00
N GLU A 143 -19.45 19.48 -6.33
CA GLU A 143 -18.55 20.54 -6.81
C GLU A 143 -17.07 20.24 -6.50
N SER A 144 -16.77 19.14 -5.81
CA SER A 144 -15.39 18.69 -5.53
C SER A 144 -14.72 18.14 -6.80
N GLY A 145 -13.56 18.68 -7.16
CA GLY A 145 -12.73 18.14 -8.22
C GLY A 145 -12.15 16.77 -7.87
N ASN A 146 -11.93 16.50 -6.59
CA ASN A 146 -11.50 15.19 -6.08
C ASN A 146 -12.64 14.15 -6.18
N MET A 147 -13.87 14.47 -5.75
CA MET A 147 -15.01 13.55 -5.89
C MET A 147 -15.37 13.29 -7.36
N GLN A 148 -15.41 14.32 -8.20
CA GLN A 148 -15.62 14.16 -9.65
C GLN A 148 -14.55 13.27 -10.31
N THR A 149 -13.34 13.20 -9.74
CA THR A 149 -12.30 12.27 -10.19
C THR A 149 -12.66 10.85 -9.83
N LEU A 150 -12.99 10.57 -8.57
CA LEU A 150 -13.44 9.25 -8.12
C LEU A 150 -14.66 8.75 -8.92
N GLN A 151 -15.62 9.62 -9.22
CA GLN A 151 -16.80 9.29 -10.01
C GLN A 151 -16.45 8.92 -11.46
N LYS A 152 -15.57 9.69 -12.12
CA LYS A 152 -15.07 9.36 -13.46
C LYS A 152 -14.25 8.07 -13.48
N LEU A 153 -13.44 7.85 -12.43
CA LEU A 153 -12.66 6.62 -12.29
C LEU A 153 -13.55 5.39 -12.08
N ALA A 154 -14.60 5.50 -11.25
CA ALA A 154 -15.54 4.41 -10.99
C ALA A 154 -16.46 4.10 -12.19
N GLY A 155 -16.82 5.12 -12.98
CA GLY A 155 -17.62 4.97 -14.19
C GLY A 155 -16.87 4.43 -15.42
N ASP A 156 -15.53 4.49 -15.47
CA ASP A 156 -14.74 3.88 -16.56
C ASP A 156 -14.30 2.46 -16.20
N HIS A 157 -15.07 1.47 -16.68
CA HIS A 157 -14.78 0.04 -16.50
C HIS A 157 -13.73 -0.52 -17.47
N SER A 158 -13.03 0.30 -18.26
CA SER A 158 -12.05 -0.19 -19.25
C SER A 158 -10.66 -0.50 -18.68
N ALA A 159 -10.39 -0.10 -17.43
CA ALA A 159 -9.14 -0.35 -16.72
C ALA A 159 -9.36 -0.54 -15.22
N THR A 160 -8.32 -0.97 -14.52
CA THR A 160 -8.30 -1.08 -13.06
C THR A 160 -7.09 -0.31 -12.53
N ALA A 161 -7.28 0.45 -11.45
CA ALA A 161 -6.20 1.07 -10.69
C ALA A 161 -6.04 0.38 -9.33
N LYS A 162 -4.80 0.15 -8.92
CA LYS A 162 -4.43 -0.39 -7.60
C LYS A 162 -3.61 0.66 -6.86
N ILE A 163 -3.92 0.90 -5.59
CA ILE A 163 -3.19 1.83 -4.73
C ILE A 163 -2.45 1.03 -3.66
N ASP A 164 -1.12 1.17 -3.63
CA ASP A 164 -0.26 0.65 -2.56
C ASP A 164 0.29 1.83 -1.75
N VAL A 165 0.01 1.86 -0.44
CA VAL A 165 0.62 2.84 0.48
C VAL A 165 1.74 2.13 1.20
N LEU A 166 2.97 2.60 1.03
CA LEU A 166 4.20 1.91 1.44
C LEU A 166 5.05 2.77 2.37
N ASN A 167 5.78 2.14 3.28
CA ASN A 167 6.80 2.80 4.09
C ASN A 167 8.08 3.07 3.28
N PRO A 168 8.94 4.01 3.70
CA PRO A 168 10.19 4.38 3.01
C PRO A 168 11.06 3.21 2.55
N ASP A 169 11.21 2.22 3.42
CA ASP A 169 12.11 1.08 3.24
C ASP A 169 11.40 -0.15 2.63
N ASP A 170 10.08 -0.07 2.40
CA ASP A 170 9.32 -1.12 1.74
C ASP A 170 9.72 -1.23 0.26
N GLN A 171 9.65 -2.44 -0.31
CA GLN A 171 10.07 -2.72 -1.68
C GLN A 171 8.89 -3.11 -2.58
N PHE A 172 8.72 -2.40 -3.69
CA PHE A 172 7.74 -2.72 -4.72
C PHE A 172 8.40 -3.07 -6.06
N SER A 173 7.64 -3.66 -6.98
CA SER A 173 8.15 -4.15 -8.26
C SER A 173 7.45 -3.47 -9.43
N VAL A 174 8.24 -3.00 -10.39
CA VAL A 174 7.81 -2.44 -11.69
C VAL A 174 8.43 -3.25 -12.82
N LEU A 175 7.92 -3.13 -14.05
CA LEU A 175 8.58 -3.64 -15.25
C LEU A 175 9.44 -2.55 -15.89
N SER A 176 10.69 -2.88 -16.19
CA SER A 176 11.63 -2.00 -16.90
C SER A 176 12.05 -2.65 -18.22
N ALA A 177 12.31 -1.82 -19.24
CA ALA A 177 12.90 -2.29 -20.49
C ALA A 177 14.35 -2.73 -20.25
N THR A 178 14.68 -3.98 -20.61
CA THR A 178 16.05 -4.51 -20.54
C THR A 178 16.73 -4.57 -21.90
N HIS A 179 15.95 -4.74 -22.96
CA HIS A 179 16.41 -4.73 -24.34
C HIS A 179 15.32 -4.18 -25.28
N TRP A 180 15.74 -3.56 -26.38
CA TRP A 180 14.86 -3.12 -27.46
C TRP A 180 15.42 -3.62 -28.79
N ASP A 181 14.63 -4.40 -29.52
CA ASP A 181 15.01 -4.90 -30.83
C ASP A 181 14.46 -4.00 -31.94
N ALA A 182 15.36 -3.17 -32.47
CA ALA A 182 15.07 -2.25 -33.58
C ALA A 182 14.57 -2.93 -34.88
N ARG A 183 14.72 -4.27 -35.02
CA ARG A 183 14.28 -5.01 -36.22
C ARG A 183 12.86 -5.56 -36.10
N THR A 184 12.42 -5.92 -34.90
CA THR A 184 11.06 -6.44 -34.65
C THR A 184 10.13 -5.39 -34.03
N GLY A 185 10.69 -4.32 -33.45
CA GLY A 185 9.94 -3.33 -32.66
C GLY A 185 9.60 -3.80 -31.25
N ASN A 186 10.03 -5.00 -30.86
CA ASN A 186 9.76 -5.56 -29.53
C ASN A 186 10.66 -4.94 -28.46
N THR A 187 10.13 -4.88 -27.23
CA THR A 187 10.88 -4.51 -26.02
C THR A 187 10.80 -5.67 -25.04
N ASP A 188 11.96 -6.16 -24.59
CA ASP A 188 12.03 -7.14 -23.51
C ASP A 188 11.88 -6.42 -22.16
N LEU A 189 11.07 -7.00 -21.28
CA LEU A 189 10.72 -6.44 -19.98
C LEU A 189 11.19 -7.37 -18.86
N ALA A 190 11.78 -6.80 -17.81
CA ALA A 190 12.09 -7.53 -16.59
C ALA A 190 11.57 -6.80 -15.35
N PRO A 191 11.12 -7.53 -14.30
CA PRO A 191 10.84 -6.95 -13.00
C PRO A 191 12.09 -6.26 -12.42
N THR A 192 11.93 -5.00 -12.02
CA THR A 192 12.90 -4.21 -11.27
C THR A 192 12.29 -3.83 -9.92
N THR A 193 13.08 -3.84 -8.87
CA THR A 193 12.64 -3.40 -7.53
C THR A 193 12.93 -1.92 -7.32
N MET A 194 11.99 -1.22 -6.69
CA MET A 194 12.12 0.18 -6.27
C MET A 194 11.74 0.32 -4.79
N THR A 195 12.19 1.40 -4.15
CA THR A 195 11.92 1.78 -2.76
C THR A 195 11.39 3.22 -2.71
N PRO A 196 10.35 3.54 -1.92
CA PRO A 196 9.85 4.92 -1.76
C PRO A 196 10.86 5.92 -1.19
N GLY A 197 11.76 5.44 -0.32
CA GLY A 197 12.77 6.25 0.37
C GLY A 197 12.17 7.31 1.30
N ASN A 198 13.03 8.18 1.86
CA ASN A 198 12.62 9.31 2.69
C ASN A 198 12.49 10.59 1.83
N PRO A 199 11.28 11.13 1.58
CA PRO A 199 11.07 12.32 0.75
C PRO A 199 11.78 13.58 1.27
N ASN A 200 12.19 13.60 2.54
CA ASN A 200 12.88 14.71 3.18
C ASN A 200 14.42 14.62 3.06
N ASP A 201 14.99 13.52 2.53
CA ASP A 201 16.42 13.39 2.26
C ASP A 201 16.73 13.74 0.80
N SER A 202 17.30 14.93 0.59
CA SER A 202 17.68 15.45 -0.72
C SER A 202 18.80 14.68 -1.43
N ASN A 203 19.42 13.69 -0.78
CA ASN A 203 20.45 12.83 -1.39
C ASN A 203 19.90 11.48 -1.89
N SER A 204 18.58 11.28 -1.81
CA SER A 204 17.92 10.00 -2.09
C SER A 204 16.95 10.10 -3.27
N ASN A 205 16.74 8.99 -4.00
CA ASN A 205 15.76 8.89 -5.09
C ASN A 205 14.32 8.76 -4.54
N SER A 206 13.96 9.57 -3.56
CA SER A 206 12.71 9.44 -2.81
C SER A 206 11.56 10.20 -3.44
N PHE A 207 10.36 9.66 -3.29
CA PHE A 207 9.14 10.22 -3.89
C PHE A 207 7.97 10.21 -2.90
N LEU A 208 7.00 11.09 -3.14
CA LEU A 208 5.71 11.09 -2.43
C LEU A 208 4.75 10.10 -3.08
N GLY A 209 4.53 10.21 -4.40
CA GLY A 209 3.71 9.32 -5.19
C GLY A 209 4.35 8.94 -6.53
N TYR A 210 3.89 7.84 -7.13
CA TYR A 210 4.08 7.51 -8.54
C TYR A 210 2.93 6.70 -9.11
N THR A 211 2.56 6.99 -10.36
CA THR A 211 1.61 6.22 -11.17
C THR A 211 2.33 5.48 -12.31
N PHE A 212 2.23 4.15 -12.32
CA PHE A 212 2.80 3.27 -13.35
C PHE A 212 1.68 2.61 -14.16
N PHE A 213 1.58 2.91 -15.44
CA PHE A 213 0.60 2.29 -16.34
C PHE A 213 1.05 0.91 -16.84
N PRO A 214 0.15 0.04 -17.33
CA PRO A 214 0.53 -1.21 -17.99
C PRO A 214 1.44 -1.00 -19.21
N TYR A 215 2.20 -2.02 -19.59
CA TYR A 215 3.04 -1.95 -20.79
C TYR A 215 2.21 -1.73 -22.07
N GLY A 216 2.70 -0.87 -22.96
CA GLY A 216 2.00 -0.47 -24.20
C GLY A 216 0.78 0.43 -23.97
N LYS A 217 0.54 0.88 -22.73
CA LYS A 217 -0.65 1.60 -22.30
C LYS A 217 -0.29 2.93 -21.60
N GLY A 218 0.56 3.74 -22.22
CA GLY A 218 0.96 5.04 -21.67
C GLY A 218 2.31 5.51 -22.19
N VAL A 219 3.01 6.31 -21.40
CA VAL A 219 4.38 6.77 -21.67
C VAL A 219 5.41 5.62 -21.61
N PRO A 220 6.63 5.81 -22.14
CA PRO A 220 7.74 4.88 -21.92
C PRO A 220 8.01 4.69 -20.42
N GLY A 221 8.45 3.48 -20.05
CA GLY A 221 8.42 2.98 -18.69
C GLY A 221 9.37 3.65 -17.67
N PRO A 222 9.39 3.17 -16.42
CA PRO A 222 8.86 1.87 -15.96
C PRO A 222 7.33 1.72 -15.97
N TRP A 223 6.87 0.47 -16.01
CA TRP A 223 5.46 0.08 -16.14
C TRP A 223 4.97 -0.75 -14.96
N SER A 224 3.65 -0.88 -14.81
CA SER A 224 3.02 -1.82 -13.87
C SER A 224 3.43 -3.27 -14.14
N THR A 225 3.46 -4.08 -13.09
CA THR A 225 3.75 -5.53 -13.15
C THR A 225 2.55 -6.39 -13.55
N GLY A 226 1.36 -5.80 -13.67
CA GLY A 226 0.15 -6.48 -14.14
C GLY A 226 -0.66 -5.63 -15.12
N ASN A 227 -1.82 -6.15 -15.52
CA ASN A 227 -2.76 -5.46 -16.40
C ASN A 227 -3.66 -4.47 -15.64
N PHE A 228 -3.06 -3.65 -14.78
CA PHE A 228 -3.69 -2.62 -13.96
C PHE A 228 -2.73 -1.44 -13.80
N THR A 229 -3.25 -0.23 -13.68
CA THR A 229 -2.44 0.96 -13.32
C THR A 229 -2.06 0.87 -11.86
N ASN A 230 -0.78 0.95 -11.53
CA ASN A 230 -0.28 0.85 -10.15
C ASN A 230 0.09 2.24 -9.62
N VAL A 231 -0.62 2.69 -8.59
CA VAL A 231 -0.35 3.90 -7.84
C VAL A 231 0.41 3.52 -6.57
N VAL A 232 1.58 4.10 -6.35
CA VAL A 232 2.40 3.86 -5.15
C VAL A 232 2.53 5.16 -4.38
N VAL A 233 2.19 5.16 -3.10
CA VAL A 233 2.19 6.33 -2.21
C VAL A 233 3.09 6.06 -1.01
N ASN A 234 3.92 7.05 -0.64
CA ASN A 234 4.83 6.98 0.50
C ASN A 234 4.12 7.41 1.79
N SER A 235 4.19 6.59 2.84
CA SER A 235 3.47 6.77 4.11
C SER A 235 4.07 7.85 5.04
N MET A 236 5.23 8.42 4.70
CA MET A 236 6.03 9.23 5.63
C MET A 236 5.42 10.55 6.12
N SER A 237 4.29 10.97 5.57
CA SER A 237 3.55 12.15 6.00
C SER A 237 2.07 11.84 6.09
N LEU A 238 1.51 11.82 7.31
CA LEU A 238 0.07 11.59 7.52
C LEU A 238 -0.79 12.66 6.84
N ASP A 239 -0.36 13.92 6.86
CA ASP A 239 -1.03 14.99 6.09
C ASP A 239 -0.81 14.81 4.57
N GLY A 240 0.26 14.14 4.16
CA GLY A 240 0.62 13.90 2.76
C GLY A 240 -0.06 12.71 2.07
N ILE A 241 -0.45 11.65 2.79
CA ILE A 241 -0.98 10.42 2.16
C ILE A 241 -2.24 10.71 1.33
N SER A 242 -3.25 11.37 1.91
CA SER A 242 -4.48 11.68 1.18
C SER A 242 -4.24 12.63 0.00
N VAL A 243 -3.42 13.66 0.22
CA VAL A 243 -3.02 14.65 -0.78
C VAL A 243 -2.36 13.97 -1.98
N THR A 244 -1.43 13.05 -1.71
CA THR A 244 -0.74 12.26 -2.72
C THR A 244 -1.68 11.26 -3.42
N ILE A 245 -2.60 10.62 -2.70
CA ILE A 245 -3.60 9.75 -3.34
C ILE A 245 -4.44 10.55 -4.34
N HIS A 246 -4.98 11.71 -3.97
CA HIS A 246 -5.77 12.54 -4.90
C HIS A 246 -4.92 13.11 -6.05
N HIS A 247 -3.65 13.45 -5.83
CA HIS A 247 -2.69 13.80 -6.87
C HIS A 247 -2.49 12.66 -7.88
N GLU A 248 -2.16 11.45 -7.41
CA GLU A 248 -1.92 10.30 -8.29
C GLU A 248 -3.19 9.83 -9.01
N LEU A 249 -4.35 9.88 -8.34
CA LEU A 249 -5.64 9.59 -8.99
C LEU A 249 -5.98 10.59 -10.12
N ARG A 250 -5.48 11.84 -10.02
CA ARG A 250 -5.53 12.78 -11.14
C ARG A 250 -4.57 12.39 -12.28
N HIS A 251 -3.37 11.88 -11.98
CA HIS A 251 -2.50 11.28 -13.02
C HIS A 251 -3.16 10.08 -13.70
N VAL A 252 -3.85 9.21 -12.96
CA VAL A 252 -4.60 8.07 -13.55
C VAL A 252 -5.69 8.57 -14.52
N LEU A 253 -6.45 9.59 -14.11
CA LEU A 253 -7.49 10.22 -14.94
C LEU A 253 -6.92 10.88 -16.21
N LEU A 254 -5.83 11.63 -16.10
CA LEU A 254 -5.25 12.41 -17.20
C LEU A 254 -4.30 11.59 -18.09
N GLY A 255 -3.76 10.48 -17.58
CA GLY A 255 -3.04 9.45 -18.33
C GLY A 255 -3.94 8.53 -19.17
N ASP A 256 -5.19 8.92 -19.42
CA ASP A 256 -6.17 8.22 -20.26
C ASP A 256 -6.34 6.74 -19.84
N PHE A 257 -6.36 6.46 -18.53
CA PHE A 257 -6.69 5.15 -17.95
C PHE A 257 -5.89 3.95 -18.51
N GLY A 258 -4.64 4.15 -18.92
CA GLY A 258 -3.91 3.09 -19.62
C GLY A 258 -4.29 3.00 -21.11
N ARG A 259 -4.28 4.16 -21.77
CA ARG A 259 -4.31 4.33 -23.23
C ARG A 259 -3.17 5.28 -23.62
N ILE A 260 -3.05 5.63 -24.91
CA ILE A 260 -1.99 6.53 -25.38
C ILE A 260 -2.44 7.97 -25.10
N ALA A 261 -2.13 8.46 -23.91
CA ALA A 261 -2.53 9.79 -23.47
C ALA A 261 -1.94 10.91 -24.36
N PRO A 262 -2.74 11.85 -24.88
CA PRO A 262 -2.23 12.99 -25.64
C PRO A 262 -1.47 14.02 -24.77
N HIS A 263 -1.68 13.99 -23.45
CA HIS A 263 -1.13 14.96 -22.49
C HIS A 263 -0.54 14.30 -21.22
N GLY A 264 -0.58 12.98 -21.09
CA GLY A 264 -0.36 12.26 -19.82
C GLY A 264 1.09 12.09 -19.39
N ARG A 265 1.84 13.18 -19.21
CA ARG A 265 3.15 13.15 -18.52
C ARG A 265 3.22 14.27 -17.47
N HIS A 266 3.73 13.92 -16.30
CA HIS A 266 4.20 14.87 -15.29
C HIS A 266 5.24 15.83 -15.92
N GLY A 267 5.12 17.13 -15.68
CA GLY A 267 5.87 18.17 -16.41
C GLY A 267 5.15 18.72 -17.64
N THR A 268 3.87 18.40 -17.84
CA THR A 268 3.01 19.09 -18.81
C THR A 268 2.05 20.02 -18.06
N GLY A 269 1.94 21.28 -18.52
CA GLY A 269 1.27 22.33 -17.74
C GLY A 269 -0.20 22.06 -17.39
N ILE A 270 -0.93 21.26 -18.19
CA ILE A 270 -2.32 20.87 -17.88
C ILE A 270 -2.38 19.80 -16.78
N VAL A 271 -1.46 18.82 -16.80
CA VAL A 271 -1.40 17.77 -15.78
C VAL A 271 -0.96 18.37 -14.46
N ASP A 272 0.15 19.11 -14.47
CA ASP A 272 0.72 19.70 -13.25
C ASP A 272 -0.27 20.68 -12.59
N GLN A 273 -1.04 21.46 -13.37
CA GLN A 273 -2.09 22.33 -12.83
C GLN A 273 -3.19 21.52 -12.14
N GLN A 274 -3.75 20.50 -12.80
CA GLN A 274 -4.88 19.74 -12.24
C GLN A 274 -4.49 18.84 -11.07
N THR A 275 -3.23 18.38 -10.99
CA THR A 275 -2.73 17.67 -9.82
C THR A 275 -2.52 18.63 -8.66
N GLU A 276 -1.96 19.83 -8.88
CA GLU A 276 -1.82 20.88 -7.85
C GLU A 276 -3.21 21.37 -7.35
N GLU A 277 -4.22 21.44 -8.21
CA GLU A 277 -5.61 21.71 -7.81
C GLU A 277 -6.19 20.61 -6.90
N ALA A 278 -5.95 19.33 -7.21
CA ALA A 278 -6.37 18.20 -6.39
C ALA A 278 -5.68 18.18 -5.01
N GLU A 279 -4.38 18.51 -4.97
CA GLU A 279 -3.63 18.68 -3.72
C GLU A 279 -4.21 19.81 -2.85
N LYS A 280 -4.39 20.99 -3.42
CA LYS A 280 -4.95 22.16 -2.72
C LYS A 280 -6.32 21.86 -2.14
N GLU A 281 -7.16 21.13 -2.87
CA GLU A 281 -8.47 20.70 -2.39
C GLU A 281 -8.35 19.70 -1.23
N ALA A 282 -7.49 18.69 -1.35
CA ALA A 282 -7.27 17.70 -0.29
C ALA A 282 -6.73 18.34 1.01
N ILE A 283 -5.73 19.22 0.90
CA ILE A 283 -5.17 19.98 2.04
C ILE A 283 -6.25 20.87 2.70
N LYS A 284 -7.13 21.49 1.91
CA LYS A 284 -8.26 22.28 2.42
C LYS A 284 -9.23 21.38 3.20
N ASN A 285 -9.59 20.24 2.64
CA ASN A 285 -10.56 19.31 3.22
C ASN A 285 -10.07 18.64 4.53
N GLN A 286 -8.77 18.36 4.63
CA GLN A 286 -8.12 17.86 5.86
C GLN A 286 -8.17 18.83 7.05
N ARG A 287 -8.31 20.14 6.81
CA ARG A 287 -8.33 21.17 7.87
C ARG A 287 -9.70 21.34 8.54
N VAL A 288 -10.74 20.67 8.04
CA VAL A 288 -12.13 20.77 8.52
C VAL A 288 -12.54 19.50 9.27
N LYS A 289 -11.69 19.04 10.20
CA LYS A 289 -11.93 17.86 11.06
C LYS A 289 -13.09 18.09 12.02
#